data_AF-A0AAV0GZ08-F1
#
_entry.id   AF-A0AAV0GZ08-F1
#
_cell.length_a   1.000
_cell.length_b   1.000
_cell.length_c   1.000
_cell.angle_alpha   90.00
_cell.angle_beta   90.00
_cell.angle_gamma   90.00
#
_symmetry.space_group_name_H-M   'P 1'
#
loop_
_entity.id
_entity.type
_entity.pdbx_description
1 polymer ?
#
loop_
_entity_poly.entity_id
_entity_poly.type
_entity_poly.pdbx_seq_one_letter_code
_entity_poly.pdbx_strand_id
1 'polypeptide(L)' 'MWVGEKADYDYNSNGCAPGKQCGHYTQVVWRSSTGIGCAKANCSGGQGTFVICSYNPPGNYVGQKPY' A
#
# COMPACT_ATOMS: atom_id res chain seq x y z
N MET A 1 6.77 7.20 -2.52
CA MET A 1 5.96 7.02 -1.28
C MET A 1 4.62 6.40 -1.68
N TRP A 2 3.98 5.57 -0.85
CA TRP A 2 2.91 4.62 -1.25
C TRP A 2 1.76 5.20 -2.09
N VAL A 3 1.23 6.39 -1.75
CA VAL A 3 0.13 7.02 -2.51
C VAL A 3 0.54 7.40 -3.95
N GLY A 4 1.84 7.56 -4.21
CA GLY A 4 2.36 7.86 -5.55
C GLY A 4 2.05 6.78 -6.58
N GLU A 5 1.83 5.53 -6.15
CA GLU A 5 1.46 4.44 -7.06
C GLU A 5 0.04 4.61 -7.65
N LYS A 6 -0.76 5.58 -7.17
CA LYS A 6 -2.04 5.95 -7.78
C LYS A 6 -1.88 6.25 -9.28
N ALA A 7 -0.75 6.81 -9.70
CA ALA A 7 -0.48 7.10 -11.10
C ALA A 7 -0.37 5.84 -11.97
N ASP A 8 -0.02 4.70 -11.35
CA ASP A 8 0.18 3.43 -12.02
C ASP A 8 -1.02 2.47 -11.82
N TYR A 9 -2.04 2.82 -11.04
CA TYR A 9 -3.23 2.00 -10.81
C TYR A 9 -4.39 2.38 -11.73
N ASP A 10 -4.96 1.40 -12.42
CA ASP A 10 -6.21 1.55 -13.15
C ASP A 10 -7.36 0.82 -12.45
N TYR A 11 -8.37 1.60 -12.03
CA TYR A 11 -9.55 1.08 -11.34
C TYR A 11 -10.44 0.21 -12.24
N ASN A 12 -10.45 0.46 -13.56
CA ASN A 12 -11.30 -0.29 -14.48
C ASN A 12 -10.79 -1.72 -14.64
N SER A 13 -9.50 -1.88 -14.92
CA SER A 13 -8.84 -3.19 -15.00
C SER A 13 -8.53 -3.81 -13.62
N ASN A 14 -8.65 -3.05 -12.54
CA ASN A 14 -8.19 -3.43 -11.20
C ASN A 14 -6.74 -3.91 -11.19
N GLY A 15 -5.89 -3.23 -11.96
CA GLY A 15 -4.52 -3.65 -12.23
C GLY A 15 -3.54 -2.49 -12.14
N CYS A 16 -2.26 -2.83 -12.04
CA CYS A 16 -1.18 -1.88 -12.17
C CYS A 16 -0.73 -1.80 -13.64
N ALA A 17 -0.17 -0.67 -14.05
CA ALA A 17 0.49 -0.51 -15.33
C ALA A 17 1.61 -1.58 -15.50
N PRO A 18 1.91 -2.02 -16.74
CA PRO A 18 2.91 -3.05 -16.99
C PRO A 18 4.27 -2.73 -16.35
N GLY A 19 4.79 -3.67 -15.56
CA GLY A 19 6.07 -3.52 -14.86
C GLY A 19 6.05 -2.57 -13.66
N LYS A 20 4.87 -2.09 -13.23
CA LYS A 20 4.68 -1.21 -12.07
C LYS A 20 4.07 -1.93 -10.88
N GLN A 21 4.16 -1.30 -9.71
CA GLN A 21 3.56 -1.75 -8.46
C GLN A 21 2.51 -0.74 -8.02
N CYS A 22 1.38 -1.24 -7.54
CA CYS A 22 0.30 -0.43 -6.99
C CYS A 22 -0.31 -1.00 -5.70
N GLY A 23 0.30 -2.06 -5.16
CA GLY A 23 -0.18 -2.79 -3.99
C GLY A 23 -0.14 -1.96 -2.71
N HIS A 24 0.81 -1.02 -2.58
CA HIS A 24 0.83 -0.15 -1.42
C HIS A 24 -0.30 0.87 -1.49
N TYR A 25 -0.54 1.46 -2.67
CA TYR A 25 -1.67 2.36 -2.87
C TYR A 25 -3.00 1.66 -2.60
N THR A 26 -3.22 0.46 -3.16
CA THR A 26 -4.49 -0.26 -2.96
C THR A 26 -4.73 -0.61 -1.50
N GLN A 27 -3.69 -0.91 -0.71
CA GLN A 27 -3.83 -1.10 0.74
C GLN A 27 -4.18 0.21 1.46
N VAL A 28 -3.55 1.33 1.09
CA VAL A 28 -3.82 2.64 1.71
C VAL A 28 -5.28 3.05 1.53
N VAL A 29 -5.89 2.73 0.40
CA VAL A 29 -7.27 3.10 0.07
C VAL A 29 -8.27 1.94 0.23
N TRP A 30 -7.89 0.87 0.93
CA TRP A 30 -8.73 -0.31 1.10
C TRP A 30 -9.93 -0.03 2.02
N ARG A 31 -11.13 -0.04 1.45
CA ARG A 31 -12.39 0.35 2.12
C ARG A 31 -12.67 -0.41 3.41
N SER A 32 -12.33 -1.70 3.46
CA SER A 32 -12.59 -2.54 4.62
C SER A 32 -11.54 -2.41 5.72
N SER A 33 -10.40 -1.74 5.46
CA SER A 33 -9.34 -1.54 6.46
C SER A 33 -9.68 -0.34 7.34
N THR A 34 -10.30 -0.60 8.49
CA THR A 34 -10.79 0.46 9.41
C THR A 34 -9.79 0.82 10.51
N GLY A 35 -8.79 -0.03 10.74
CA GLY A 35 -7.71 0.19 11.70
C GLY A 35 -6.36 0.29 11.00
N ILE A 36 -5.50 1.18 11.49
CA ILE A 36 -4.13 1.36 11.03
C ILE A 36 -3.20 1.60 12.23
N GLY A 37 -2.04 0.96 12.21
CA GLY A 37 -0.94 1.22 13.15
C GLY A 37 0.37 1.37 12.39
N CYS A 38 1.15 2.41 12.69
CA CYS A 38 2.40 2.70 12.00
C CYS A 38 3.57 2.86 12.97
N ALA A 39 4.77 2.50 12.53
CA ALA A 39 6.01 2.70 13.26
C ALA A 39 7.13 3.12 12.32
N LYS A 40 8.13 3.80 12.88
CA LYS A 40 9.39 4.10 12.20
C LYS A 40 10.57 3.73 13.09
N ALA A 41 11.64 3.22 12.49
CA ALA A 41 12.89 2.91 13.16
C ALA A 41 14.06 3.45 12.35
N ASN A 42 15.04 4.06 13.00
CA ASN A 42 16.31 4.41 12.35
C ASN A 42 17.24 3.21 12.42
N CYS A 43 17.67 2.71 11.28
CA CYS A 43 18.57 1.57 11.18
C CYS A 43 20.00 2.00 11.52
N SER A 44 20.74 1.13 12.21
CA SER A 44 22.14 1.36 12.58
C SER A 44 23.04 1.45 11.35
N GLY A 45 24.24 2.04 11.52
CA GLY A 45 25.25 2.07 10.46
C GLY A 45 24.87 2.93 9.23
N GLY A 46 23.94 3.88 9.39
CA GLY A 46 23.54 4.78 8.29
C GLY A 46 22.63 4.14 7.25
N GLN A 47 21.99 3.01 7.55
CA GLN A 47 21.10 2.28 6.65
C GLN A 47 19.72 2.96 6.44
N GLY A 48 19.54 4.19 6.94
CA GLY A 48 18.34 4.99 6.75
C GLY A 48 17.23 4.73 7.77
N THR A 49 16.01 5.12 7.42
CA THR A 49 14.82 4.96 8.25
C THR A 49 13.90 3.90 7.64
N PHE A 50 13.56 2.88 8.42
CA PHE A 50 12.53 1.92 8.10
C PHE A 50 11.17 2.42 8.58
N VAL A 51 10.15 2.35 7.72
CA VAL A 51 8.77 2.75 8.04
C VAL A 51 7.84 1.61 7.70
N ILE A 52 6.94 1.29 8.62
CA ILE A 52 5.93 0.24 8.46
C ILE A 52 4.57 0.76 8.89
N CYS A 53 3.52 0.31 8.20
CA CYS A 53 2.14 0.44 8.62
C CYS A 53 1.43 -0.91 8.46
N SER A 54 0.64 -1.30 9.45
CA SER A 54 -0.22 -2.47 9.45
C SER A 54 -1.68 -2.05 9.44
N TYR A 55 -2.50 -2.76 8.67
CA TYR A 55 -3.91 -2.43 8.42
C TYR A 55 -4.80 -3.58 8.91
N ASN A 56 -5.95 -3.25 9.50
CA ASN A 56 -6.90 -4.24 10.01
C ASN A 56 -8.37 -3.84 9.72
N PRO A 57 -9.20 -4.74 9.19
CA PRO A 57 -8.85 -5.95 8.44
C PRO A 57 -7.82 -5.69 7.33
N PRO A 58 -7.01 -6.69 6.95
CA PRO A 58 -6.04 -6.54 5.86
C PRO A 58 -6.76 -6.32 4.52
N GLY A 59 -6.07 -5.64 3.59
CA GLY A 59 -6.56 -5.41 2.25
C GLY A 59 -5.91 -6.29 1.19
N ASN A 60 -5.99 -5.86 -0.06
CA ASN A 60 -5.35 -6.48 -1.22
C ASN A 60 -5.76 -7.95 -1.46
N TYR A 61 -7.02 -8.30 -1.19
CA TYR A 61 -7.56 -9.59 -1.59
C TYR A 61 -7.61 -9.71 -3.12
N VAL A 62 -7.03 -10.79 -3.64
CA VAL A 62 -7.01 -11.06 -5.10
C VAL A 62 -8.43 -11.08 -5.66
N GLY A 63 -8.65 -10.31 -6.73
CA GLY A 63 -9.95 -10.20 -7.39
C GLY A 63 -10.91 -9.18 -6.76
N GLN A 64 -10.57 -8.56 -5.63
CA GLN A 64 -11.37 -7.51 -5.03
C GLN A 64 -10.84 -6.11 -5.39
N LYS A 65 -11.76 -5.16 -5.53
CA LYS A 65 -11.41 -3.74 -5.71
C LYS A 65 -11.22 -3.07 -4.35
N PRO A 66 -10.32 -2.08 -4.24
CA PRO A 66 -10.06 -1.42 -2.99
C PRO A 66 -11.22 -0.52 -2.50
N TYR A 67 -12.14 -0.08 -3.36
CA TYR A 67 -13.33 0.71 -2.98
C TYR A 67 -14.49 0.55 -3.96
#